data_AF-A0AA95K5X1-F1
#
_entry.id   AF-A0AA95K5X1-F1
#
_cell.length_a   1.000
_cell.length_b   1.000
_cell.length_c   1.000
_cell.angle_alpha   90.00
_cell.angle_beta   90.00
_cell.angle_gamma   90.00
#
_symmetry.space_group_name_H-M   'P 1'
#
loop_
_entity.id
_entity.type
_entity.pdbx_description
1 polymer ?
#
loop_
_entity_poly.entity_id
_entity_poly.type
_entity_poly.pdbx_seq_one_letter_code
_entity_poly.pdbx_strand_id
1 'polypeptide(L)'
;MDSLPIVLAKGFRAHKCNTAKEISSVGFCSSKNPYYFELKLHLTALFKNNRLASPLSMKITRAAKHDLTAVKNDLLNFNHSELFADRAYCDQSTKQKLA
;
A
#
# COMPACT_ATOMS: atom_id res chain seq x y z
N MET A 1 -2.21 -6.95 -6.52
CA MET A 1 -1.73 -5.64 -6.02
C MET A 1 -1.91 -5.62 -4.52
N ASP A 2 -0.94 -5.07 -3.81
CA ASP A 2 -0.99 -5.00 -2.35
C ASP A 2 -0.25 -3.76 -1.83
N SER A 3 -0.54 -3.39 -0.60
CA SER A 3 0.13 -2.33 0.13
C SER A 3 0.83 -2.93 1.34
N LEU A 4 2.10 -2.56 1.54
CA LEU A 4 2.87 -2.98 2.70
C LEU A 4 3.49 -1.78 3.43
N PRO A 5 3.52 -1.80 4.77
CA PRO A 5 4.24 -0.80 5.54
C PRO A 5 5.75 -1.02 5.41
N ILE A 6 6.49 0.08 5.26
CA ILE A 6 7.95 0.11 5.41
C ILE A 6 8.24 0.86 6.72
N VAL A 7 8.58 0.09 7.74
CA VAL A 7 8.83 0.60 9.09
C VAL A 7 10.23 1.20 9.15
N LEU A 8 10.32 2.49 9.49
CA LEU A 8 11.58 3.20 9.68
C LEU A 8 12.02 3.18 11.16
N ALA A 9 11.06 3.31 12.08
CA ALA A 9 11.31 3.22 13.52
C ALA A 9 10.10 2.64 14.27
N LYS A 10 10.33 2.14 15.50
CA LYS A 10 9.31 1.54 16.36
C LYS A 10 9.46 1.93 17.82
N GLY A 11 8.37 1.82 18.59
CA GLY A 11 8.29 2.13 20.01
C GLY A 11 8.62 3.60 20.29
N PHE A 12 9.37 3.87 21.37
CA PHE A 12 9.77 5.23 21.74
C PHE A 12 10.53 5.98 20.64
N ARG A 13 11.25 5.27 19.76
CA ARG A 13 11.98 5.88 18.64
C ARG A 13 11.07 6.37 17.51
N ALA A 14 9.83 5.88 17.42
CA ALA A 14 8.89 6.29 16.38
C ALA A 14 8.63 7.81 16.43
N HIS A 15 8.53 8.39 17.63
CA HIS A 15 8.30 9.82 17.83
C HIS A 15 9.55 10.69 17.62
N LYS A 16 10.74 10.08 17.56
CA LYS A 16 12.02 10.79 17.40
C LYS A 16 12.61 10.69 15.99
N CYS A 17 12.04 9.83 15.14
CA CYS A 17 12.57 9.60 13.81
C CYS A 17 12.32 10.82 12.90
N ASN A 18 13.35 11.22 12.16
CA ASN A 18 13.32 12.39 11.28
C ASN A 18 13.49 12.04 9.79
N THR A 19 13.69 10.77 9.46
CA THR A 19 13.87 10.31 8.09
C THR A 19 12.56 10.36 7.31
N ALA A 20 12.56 10.94 6.12
CA ALA A 20 11.42 10.97 5.19
C ALA A 20 10.09 11.43 5.85
N LYS A 21 10.15 12.43 6.72
CA LYS A 21 9.01 12.93 7.53
C LYS A 21 7.83 13.39 6.69
N GLU A 22 8.09 13.90 5.50
CA GLU A 22 7.10 14.35 4.52
C GLU A 22 6.17 13.21 4.08
N ILE A 23 6.70 11.99 3.98
CA ILE A 23 5.98 10.78 3.53
C ILE A 23 5.87 9.71 4.62
N SER A 24 6.18 10.02 5.88
CA SER A 24 6.09 9.07 6.99
C SER A 24 5.14 9.56 8.06
N SER A 25 4.50 8.65 8.79
CA SER A 25 3.62 8.99 9.92
C SER A 25 3.74 7.99 11.06
N VAL A 26 3.44 8.45 12.27
CA VAL A 26 3.33 7.58 13.43
C VAL A 26 1.94 6.92 13.47
N GLY A 27 1.89 5.60 13.59
CA GLY A 27 0.68 4.82 13.80
C GLY A 27 0.84 3.82 14.95
N PHE A 28 -0.25 3.48 15.63
CA PHE A 28 -0.25 2.46 16.69
C PHE A 28 -0.79 1.14 16.16
N CYS A 29 -0.08 0.04 16.40
CA CYS A 29 -0.55 -1.30 16.05
C CYS A 29 -1.08 -2.00 17.31
N SER A 30 -2.40 -2.03 17.48
CA SER A 30 -3.05 -2.63 18.66
C SER A 30 -2.68 -4.09 18.87
N SER A 31 -2.62 -4.89 17.80
CA SER A 31 -2.31 -6.32 17.89
C SER A 31 -0.88 -6.61 18.34
N LYS A 32 0.05 -5.67 18.12
CA LYS A 32 1.47 -5.85 18.47
C LYS A 32 1.88 -5.03 19.69
N ASN A 33 1.11 -4.00 20.04
CA ASN A 33 1.34 -3.04 21.12
C ASN A 33 2.55 -2.07 21.00
N PRO A 34 3.11 -1.73 19.82
CA PRO A 34 3.98 -0.56 19.70
C PRO A 34 3.43 0.51 18.74
N TYR A 35 3.99 1.71 18.86
CA TYR A 35 3.96 2.71 17.81
C TYR A 35 4.99 2.40 16.72
N TYR A 36 4.64 2.64 15.47
CA TYR A 36 5.50 2.56 14.31
C TYR A 36 5.57 3.92 13.62
N PHE A 37 6.75 4.30 13.16
CA PHE A 37 6.96 5.40 12.23
C PHE A 37 7.32 4.80 10.88
N GLU A 38 6.42 4.94 9.92
CA GLU A 38 6.46 4.17 8.68
C GLU A 38 5.94 4.98 7.50
N LEU A 39 6.23 4.48 6.32
CA LEU A 39 5.65 4.87 5.03
C LEU A 39 4.99 3.65 4.39
N LYS A 40 4.20 3.86 3.34
CA LYS A 40 3.48 2.76 2.69
C LYS A 40 3.96 2.57 1.25
N LEU A 41 4.34 1.35 0.91
CA LEU A 41 4.63 0.93 -0.46
C LEU A 41 3.40 0.23 -1.03
N HIS A 42 2.97 0.68 -2.21
CA HIS A 42 1.96 0.03 -3.02
C HIS A 42 2.66 -0.65 -4.20
N LEU A 43 2.46 -1.96 -4.34
CA LEU A 43 3.09 -2.78 -5.37
C LEU A 43 2.01 -3.44 -6.23
N THR A 44 2.09 -3.19 -7.53
CA THR A 44 1.42 -4.00 -8.55
C THR A 44 2.46 -4.90 -9.19
N ALA A 45 2.19 -6.20 -9.23
CA ALA A 45 3.03 -7.18 -9.89
C ALA A 45 2.23 -7.94 -10.94
N LEU A 46 2.86 -8.25 -12.06
CA LEU A 46 2.29 -9.03 -13.15
C LEU A 46 2.72 -10.49 -13.01
N PHE A 47 1.75 -11.37 -12.84
CA PHE A 47 1.95 -12.81 -12.92
C PHE A 47 1.68 -13.27 -14.35
N LYS A 48 2.66 -13.93 -14.98
CA LYS A 48 2.55 -14.44 -16.35
C LYS A 48 3.38 -15.71 -16.50
N ASN A 49 2.90 -16.65 -17.31
CA ASN A 49 3.63 -17.86 -17.71
C ASN A 49 4.14 -18.71 -16.52
N ASN A 50 3.37 -18.79 -15.43
CA ASN A 50 3.75 -19.53 -14.21
C ASN A 50 5.12 -19.16 -13.64
N ARG A 51 5.54 -17.90 -13.78
CA ARG A 51 6.77 -17.37 -13.18
C ARG A 51 6.44 -16.51 -11.99
N LEU A 52 7.44 -16.27 -11.13
CA LEU A 52 7.33 -15.31 -10.05
C LEU A 52 6.84 -13.96 -10.61
N ALA A 53 5.88 -13.35 -9.91
CA ALA A 53 5.29 -12.10 -10.35
C ALA A 53 6.35 -10.99 -10.40
N SER A 54 6.46 -10.32 -11.55
CA SER A 54 7.41 -9.22 -11.73
C SER A 54 6.77 -7.89 -11.33
N PRO A 55 7.46 -7.01 -10.60
CA PRO A 55 6.96 -5.67 -10.31
C PRO A 55 6.61 -4.92 -11.60
N LEU A 56 5.36 -4.46 -11.70
CA LEU A 56 4.86 -3.64 -12.80
C LEU A 56 4.85 -2.15 -12.41
N SER A 57 4.47 -1.86 -11.17
CA SER A 57 4.44 -0.50 -10.63
C SER A 57 4.71 -0.52 -9.13
N MET A 58 5.48 0.47 -8.67
CA MET A 58 5.78 0.71 -7.27
C MET A 58 5.52 2.18 -6.94
N LYS A 59 4.78 2.41 -5.86
CA LYS A 59 4.41 3.75 -5.43
C LYS A 59 4.57 3.86 -3.93
N ILE A 60 5.26 4.91 -3.49
CA ILE A 60 5.40 5.23 -2.07
C ILE A 60 4.42 6.33 -1.72
N THR A 61 3.66 6.16 -0.64
CA THR A 61 2.81 7.20 -0.09
C THR A 61 2.95 7.31 1.41
N ARG A 62 2.39 8.40 1.96
CA ARG A 62 2.32 8.62 3.40
C ARG A 62 1.56 7.49 4.08
N ALA A 63 2.08 6.94 5.17
CA ALA A 63 1.46 5.77 5.82
C ALA A 63 0.01 6.00 6.27
N ALA A 64 -0.35 7.22 6.67
CA ALA A 64 -1.72 7.60 6.99
C ALA A 64 -2.68 7.62 5.78
N LYS A 65 -2.18 7.52 4.54
CA LYS A 65 -3.02 7.51 3.34
C LYS A 65 -3.75 6.16 3.24
N HIS A 66 -5.06 6.23 3.04
CA HIS A 66 -5.88 5.05 2.82
C HIS A 66 -5.48 4.33 1.53
N ASP A 67 -5.40 3.01 1.60
CA ASP A 67 -4.87 2.16 0.54
C ASP A 67 -5.60 2.33 -0.78
N LEU A 68 -6.93 2.18 -0.77
CA LEU A 68 -7.77 2.40 -1.94
C LEU A 68 -7.52 3.78 -2.57
N THR A 69 -7.48 4.86 -1.79
CA THR A 69 -7.26 6.21 -2.32
C THR A 69 -5.88 6.37 -2.97
N ALA A 70 -4.87 5.63 -2.50
CA ALA A 70 -3.53 5.69 -3.06
C ALA A 70 -3.45 5.06 -4.45
N VAL A 71 -4.23 4.02 -4.70
CA VAL A 71 -4.11 3.13 -5.87
C VAL A 71 -5.32 3.13 -6.78
N LYS A 72 -6.42 3.80 -6.43
CA LYS A 72 -7.69 3.80 -7.19
C LYS A 72 -7.49 4.11 -8.67
N ASN A 73 -6.73 5.15 -8.98
CA ASN A 73 -6.46 5.51 -10.38
C ASN A 73 -5.58 4.47 -11.07
N ASP A 74 -4.60 3.91 -10.36
CA ASP A 74 -3.70 2.90 -10.90
C ASP A 74 -4.52 1.63 -11.26
N LEU A 75 -5.42 1.20 -10.36
CA LEU A 75 -6.38 0.11 -10.57
C LEU A 75 -7.25 0.31 -11.81
N LEU A 76 -7.84 1.50 -11.97
CA LEU A 76 -8.74 1.82 -13.08
C LEU A 76 -8.03 1.90 -14.45
N ASN A 77 -6.72 2.08 -14.45
CA ASN A 77 -5.91 2.23 -15.67
C ASN A 77 -5.27 0.91 -16.13
N PHE A 78 -5.39 -0.19 -15.37
CA PHE A 78 -4.83 -1.48 -15.77
C PHE A 78 -5.73 -2.20 -16.78
N ASN A 79 -5.28 -2.28 -18.03
CA ASN A 79 -5.91 -3.08 -19.08
C ASN A 79 -5.41 -4.53 -19.04
N HIS A 80 -5.65 -5.23 -17.94
CA HIS A 80 -5.30 -6.65 -17.78
C HIS A 80 -6.55 -7.51 -17.66
N SER A 81 -6.44 -8.77 -18.07
CA SER A 81 -7.55 -9.73 -18.10
C SER A 81 -8.13 -10.00 -16.71
N GLU A 82 -7.28 -10.07 -15.68
CA GLU A 82 -7.69 -10.34 -14.31
C GLU A 82 -6.85 -9.54 -13.31
N LEU A 83 -7.50 -8.99 -12.30
CA LEU A 83 -6.89 -8.20 -11.23
C LEU A 83 -7.16 -8.86 -9.88
N PHE A 84 -6.09 -9.19 -9.17
CA PHE A 84 -6.16 -9.75 -7.81
C PHE A 84 -5.69 -8.71 -6.80
N ALA A 85 -6.51 -8.41 -5.80
CA ALA A 85 -6.20 -7.49 -4.70
C ALA A 85 -7.04 -7.85 -3.46
N ASP A 86 -6.64 -7.34 -2.28
CA ASP A 86 -7.46 -7.44 -1.07
C ASP A 86 -8.86 -6.82 -1.29
N ARG A 87 -9.85 -7.33 -0.57
CA ARG A 87 -11.21 -6.78 -0.55
C ARG A 87 -11.23 -5.28 -0.18
N ALA A 88 -10.28 -4.81 0.62
CA ALA A 88 -10.14 -3.40 0.99
C ALA A 88 -9.92 -2.45 -0.21
N TYR A 89 -9.49 -2.98 -1.37
CA TYR A 89 -9.27 -2.19 -2.60
C TYR A 89 -10.50 -2.06 -3.50
N CYS A 90 -11.66 -2.56 -3.08
CA CYS A 90 -12.85 -2.60 -3.91
C CYS A 90 -14.05 -1.95 -3.19
N ASP A 91 -14.25 -0.65 -3.41
CA ASP A 91 -15.51 0.02 -3.11
C ASP A 91 -16.55 -0.22 -4.22
N GLN A 92 -17.82 0.07 -3.95
CA GLN A 92 -18.91 -0.18 -4.91
C GLN A 92 -18.72 0.59 -6.24
N SER A 93 -18.19 1.81 -6.16
CA SER A 93 -17.87 2.66 -7.30
C SER A 93 -16.75 2.09 -8.18
N THR A 94 -15.72 1.52 -7.55
CA THR A 94 -14.52 0.98 -8.19
C THR A 94 -14.87 -0.35 -8.81
N LYS A 95 -15.68 -1.16 -8.13
CA LYS A 95 -16.21 -2.42 -8.67
C LYS A 95 -16.97 -2.21 -9.97
N GLN A 96 -17.85 -1.21 -10.04
CA GLN A 96 -18.62 -0.89 -11.25
C GLN A 96 -17.76 -0.48 -12.44
N LYS A 97 -16.58 0.11 -12.19
CA LYS A 97 -15.66 0.56 -13.24
C LYS A 97 -14.63 -0.49 -13.66
N LEU A 98 -14.48 -1.56 -12.87
CA LEU A 98 -13.58 -2.68 -13.12
C LEU A 98 -14.31 -3.92 -13.65
N ALA A 99 -15.65 -3.93 -13.63
CA ALA A 99 -16.52 -4.96 -14.19
C ALA A 99 -16.83 -4.64 -15.66
#